data_AF-A0A5M6BZH4-F1
#
_entry.id   AF-A0A5M6BZH4-F1
#
_cell.length_a   1.000
_cell.length_b   1.000
_cell.length_c   1.000
_cell.angle_alpha   90.00
_cell.angle_beta   90.00
_cell.angle_gamma   90.00
#
_symmetry.space_group_name_H-M   'P 1'
#
loop_
_entity.id
_entity.type
_entity.pdbx_description
1 polymer ?
#
loop_
_entity_poly.entity_id
_entity_poly.type
_entity_poly.pdbx_seq_one_letter_code
_entity_poly.pdbx_strand_id
1 'polypeptide(L)'
;MSIITSLTSDIPSLVPDSVPISIPIFLFLGTAYGIFAPRFKTERQRAYVQAVITSGSMTLISIPYVYIYLRYGVESLFVESQIGWKKDLARFGVMFFGTYLFCECKPNKLHTSNEDITNDDSLITADLAIGYVKYPSQVGLLTGWIHHIVYFALMYYLLNNPRQTPAILLGWFEELPTFDLAISNLFPHVRNDLRFLVTFFILRLVFHTRVLVDWFLPSSRAMMGYAYVPCIAAVLAWILHALWFHSAVKGYLKRRRSASRITRSTTTPSSMDQKTEDPIVDAVSKVDSTIIDSTLPPTPDDVHLVTPRTSSETPDLLASISTLSIPALSETSESLSRTGGKSTRDASL
;
A
#
# COMPACT_ATOMS: atom_id res chain seq x y z
N MET A 1 55.70 -14.25 -16.64
CA MET A 1 54.53 -14.09 -17.53
C MET A 1 53.26 -14.65 -16.85
N SER A 2 52.97 -14.23 -15.61
CA SER A 2 51.84 -14.79 -14.81
C SER A 2 51.25 -13.80 -13.80
N ILE A 3 51.40 -12.50 -14.03
CA ILE A 3 50.86 -11.43 -13.17
C ILE A 3 49.73 -10.64 -13.89
N ILE A 4 49.58 -10.81 -15.20
CA ILE A 4 48.59 -10.05 -16.00
C ILE A 4 47.20 -10.73 -16.01
N THR A 5 47.10 -12.01 -15.67
CA THR A 5 45.82 -12.76 -15.70
C THR A 5 44.92 -12.56 -14.48
N SER A 6 45.36 -11.79 -13.46
CA SER A 6 44.60 -11.58 -12.22
C SER A 6 43.87 -10.23 -12.14
N LEU A 7 43.95 -9.40 -13.19
CA LEU A 7 43.39 -8.04 -13.19
C LEU A 7 42.10 -7.89 -14.01
N THR A 8 41.59 -8.98 -14.61
CA THR A 8 40.36 -8.97 -15.42
C THR A 8 39.16 -9.64 -14.74
N SER A 9 39.28 -10.15 -13.51
CA SER A 9 38.17 -10.79 -12.80
C SER A 9 37.29 -9.83 -11.98
N ASP A 10 37.72 -8.59 -11.76
CA ASP A 10 37.04 -7.67 -10.82
C ASP A 10 36.53 -6.39 -11.51
N ILE A 11 36.02 -6.50 -12.73
CA ILE A 11 35.12 -5.45 -13.25
C ILE A 11 33.72 -5.83 -12.76
N PRO A 12 33.18 -5.22 -11.68
CA PRO A 12 31.78 -5.43 -11.34
C PRO A 12 30.96 -5.07 -12.58
N SER A 13 30.18 -6.04 -13.06
CA SER A 13 29.27 -5.82 -14.19
C SER A 13 28.43 -4.58 -13.87
N LEU A 14 28.66 -3.52 -14.65
CA LEU A 14 28.00 -2.22 -14.44
C LEU A 14 26.48 -2.30 -14.67
N VAL A 15 26.02 -3.42 -15.24
CA VAL A 15 24.62 -3.79 -15.29
C VAL A 15 24.34 -4.65 -14.06
N PRO A 16 23.58 -4.15 -13.06
CA PRO A 16 23.17 -4.98 -11.96
C PRO A 16 22.33 -6.15 -12.51
N ASP A 17 22.60 -7.37 -12.06
CA ASP A 17 21.91 -8.61 -12.47
C ASP A 17 20.37 -8.58 -12.28
N SER A 18 19.83 -7.50 -11.72
CA SER A 18 18.41 -7.26 -11.46
C SER A 18 17.60 -6.72 -12.65
N VAL A 19 18.22 -6.09 -13.66
CA VAL A 19 17.50 -5.55 -14.82
C VAL A 19 16.72 -6.60 -15.64
N PRO A 20 17.24 -7.82 -15.92
CA PRO A 20 16.52 -8.76 -16.79
C PRO A 20 15.24 -9.35 -16.17
N ILE A 21 15.04 -9.25 -14.85
CA ILE A 21 13.89 -9.86 -14.16
C ILE A 21 12.65 -8.95 -14.17
N SER A 22 12.81 -7.63 -14.28
CA SER A 22 11.69 -6.69 -14.29
C SER A 22 10.83 -6.80 -15.56
N ILE A 23 11.43 -7.11 -16.72
CA ILE A 23 10.71 -7.23 -18.00
C ILE A 23 9.69 -8.39 -17.98
N PRO A 24 10.05 -9.64 -17.63
CA PRO A 24 9.08 -10.72 -17.49
C PRO A 24 7.96 -10.42 -16.50
N ILE A 25 8.25 -9.72 -15.40
CA ILE A 25 7.24 -9.32 -14.42
C ILE A 25 6.26 -8.32 -15.03
N PHE A 26 6.77 -7.30 -15.71
CA PHE A 26 5.96 -6.31 -16.40
C PHE A 26 5.05 -6.97 -17.43
N LEU A 27 5.61 -7.88 -18.24
CA LEU A 27 4.84 -8.65 -19.22
C LEU A 27 3.78 -9.52 -18.54
N PHE A 28 4.11 -10.22 -17.45
CA PHE A 28 3.15 -11.03 -16.69
C PHE A 28 1.99 -10.17 -16.16
N LEU A 29 2.28 -9.06 -15.48
CA LEU A 29 1.27 -8.16 -14.93
C LEU A 29 0.41 -7.55 -16.05
N GLY A 30 1.05 -7.08 -17.13
CA GLY A 30 0.40 -6.51 -18.29
C GLY A 30 -0.50 -7.51 -19.03
N THR A 31 -0.02 -8.73 -19.26
CA THR A 31 -0.79 -9.81 -19.89
C THR A 31 -1.94 -10.28 -19.00
N ALA A 32 -1.72 -10.51 -17.71
CA ALA A 32 -2.77 -10.89 -16.78
C ALA A 32 -3.87 -9.83 -16.73
N TYR A 33 -3.49 -8.55 -16.57
CA TYR A 33 -4.43 -7.44 -16.63
C TYR A 33 -5.15 -7.38 -17.98
N GLY A 34 -4.44 -7.48 -19.10
CA GLY A 34 -4.99 -7.45 -20.46
C GLY A 34 -5.99 -8.58 -20.73
N ILE A 35 -5.79 -9.75 -20.12
CA ILE A 35 -6.73 -10.88 -20.20
C ILE A 35 -7.98 -10.63 -19.35
N PHE A 36 -7.84 -10.15 -18.11
CA PHE A 36 -8.97 -10.07 -17.18
C PHE A 36 -9.76 -8.75 -17.26
N ALA A 37 -9.10 -7.61 -17.45
CA ALA A 37 -9.74 -6.29 -17.43
C ALA A 37 -10.85 -6.10 -18.49
N PRO A 38 -10.74 -6.61 -19.75
CA PRO A 38 -11.80 -6.46 -20.74
C PRO A 38 -13.13 -7.14 -20.36
N ARG A 39 -13.11 -8.08 -19.40
CA ARG A 39 -14.33 -8.72 -18.89
C ARG A 39 -15.17 -7.79 -18.01
N PHE A 40 -14.64 -6.63 -17.63
CA PHE A 40 -15.31 -5.67 -16.76
C PHE A 40 -15.61 -4.37 -17.50
N LYS A 41 -16.86 -3.90 -17.33
CA LYS A 41 -17.39 -2.75 -18.07
C LYS A 41 -16.86 -1.43 -17.52
N THR A 42 -16.78 -1.30 -16.19
CA THR A 42 -16.40 -0.03 -15.55
C THR A 42 -14.90 0.05 -15.31
N GLU A 43 -14.32 1.23 -15.43
CA GLU A 43 -12.91 1.48 -15.14
C GLU A 43 -12.57 1.15 -13.69
N ARG A 44 -13.49 1.43 -12.77
CA ARG A 44 -13.37 1.09 -11.35
C ARG A 44 -13.22 -0.42 -11.13
N GLN A 45 -14.01 -1.24 -11.81
CA GLN A 45 -13.86 -2.70 -11.75
C GLN A 45 -12.50 -3.14 -12.30
N ARG A 46 -12.04 -2.52 -13.38
CA ARG A 46 -10.71 -2.81 -13.95
C ARG A 46 -9.57 -2.45 -12.99
N ALA A 47 -9.70 -1.36 -12.22
CA ALA A 47 -8.76 -1.03 -11.16
C ALA A 47 -8.75 -2.12 -10.06
N TYR A 48 -9.92 -2.65 -9.69
CA TYR A 48 -9.98 -3.77 -8.75
C TYR A 48 -9.34 -5.04 -9.30
N VAL A 49 -9.43 -5.32 -10.61
CA VAL A 49 -8.71 -6.46 -11.23
C VAL A 49 -7.20 -6.34 -10.99
N GLN A 50 -6.62 -5.16 -11.19
CA GLN A 50 -5.21 -4.92 -10.91
C GLN A 50 -4.87 -5.18 -9.44
N ALA A 51 -5.66 -4.61 -8.52
CA ALA A 51 -5.48 -4.80 -7.09
C ALA A 51 -5.55 -6.28 -6.70
N VAL A 52 -6.48 -7.07 -7.27
CA VAL A 52 -6.58 -8.53 -7.04
C VAL A 52 -5.31 -9.25 -7.50
N ILE A 53 -4.84 -8.96 -8.72
CA ILE A 53 -3.65 -9.61 -9.28
C ILE A 53 -2.42 -9.31 -8.41
N THR A 54 -2.23 -8.05 -8.03
CA THR A 54 -1.01 -7.60 -7.33
C THR A 54 -1.01 -8.06 -5.88
N SER A 55 -2.08 -7.80 -5.13
CA SER A 55 -2.20 -8.25 -3.72
C SER A 55 -2.23 -9.77 -3.59
N GLY A 56 -2.88 -10.48 -4.52
CA GLY A 56 -2.86 -11.93 -4.57
C GLY A 56 -1.46 -12.48 -4.80
N SER A 57 -0.73 -11.93 -5.78
CA SER A 57 0.66 -12.34 -6.07
C SER A 57 1.58 -12.07 -4.89
N MET A 58 1.50 -10.89 -4.27
CA MET A 58 2.29 -10.54 -3.08
C MET A 58 2.02 -11.49 -1.90
N THR A 59 0.75 -11.81 -1.65
CA THR A 59 0.36 -12.75 -0.60
C THR A 59 0.89 -14.15 -0.88
N LEU A 60 0.87 -14.62 -2.14
CA LEU A 60 1.39 -15.94 -2.49
C LEU A 60 2.91 -16.04 -2.36
N ILE A 61 3.63 -15.01 -2.82
CA ILE A 61 5.11 -14.94 -2.74
C ILE A 61 5.59 -14.92 -1.29
N SER A 62 4.82 -14.35 -0.36
CA SER A 62 5.19 -14.23 1.05
C SER A 62 5.01 -15.51 1.87
N ILE A 63 4.18 -16.48 1.41
CA ILE A 63 3.83 -17.69 2.17
C ILE A 63 5.08 -18.44 2.72
N PRO A 64 6.13 -18.72 1.93
CA PRO A 64 7.30 -19.44 2.44
C PRO A 64 8.00 -18.71 3.59
N TYR A 65 8.04 -17.37 3.55
CA TYR A 65 8.69 -16.54 4.57
C TYR A 65 7.87 -16.49 5.84
N VAL A 66 6.55 -16.32 5.71
CA VAL A 66 5.63 -16.36 6.86
C VAL A 66 5.69 -17.73 7.53
N TYR A 67 5.73 -18.81 6.76
CA TYR A 67 5.87 -20.15 7.29
C TYR A 67 7.17 -20.30 8.11
N ILE A 68 8.32 -19.87 7.56
CA ILE A 68 9.60 -19.94 8.28
C ILE A 68 9.57 -19.08 9.54
N TYR A 69 9.04 -17.86 9.45
CA TYR A 69 8.93 -16.94 10.58
C TYR A 69 8.06 -17.51 11.71
N LEU A 70 6.87 -18.03 11.38
CA LEU A 70 5.96 -18.59 12.38
C LEU A 70 6.50 -19.87 13.01
N ARG A 71 7.25 -20.69 12.24
CA ARG A 71 7.73 -22.00 12.71
C ARG A 71 9.06 -21.91 13.45
N TYR A 72 9.98 -21.08 12.98
CA TYR A 72 11.37 -21.06 13.42
C TYR A 72 11.82 -19.69 13.95
N GLY A 73 11.00 -18.65 13.80
CA GLY A 73 11.29 -17.31 14.28
C GLY A 73 12.07 -16.42 13.30
N VAL A 74 12.40 -15.23 13.78
CA VAL A 74 13.03 -14.15 12.99
C VAL A 74 14.46 -14.48 12.56
N GLU A 75 15.25 -15.13 13.41
CA GLU A 75 16.64 -15.49 13.08
C GLU A 75 16.68 -16.45 11.90
N SER A 76 15.93 -17.55 11.96
CA SER A 76 15.82 -18.51 10.87
C SER A 76 15.25 -17.88 9.61
N LEU A 77 14.28 -16.97 9.71
CA LEU A 77 13.78 -16.22 8.54
C LEU A 77 14.93 -15.51 7.81
N PHE A 78 15.74 -14.74 8.53
CA PHE A 78 16.83 -13.99 7.91
C PHE A 78 17.93 -14.90 7.38
N VAL A 79 18.24 -16.02 8.03
CA VAL A 79 19.26 -16.96 7.53
C VAL A 79 18.76 -17.72 6.30
N GLU A 80 17.59 -18.36 6.40
CA GLU A 80 17.01 -19.22 5.36
C GLU A 80 16.63 -18.46 4.10
N SER A 81 16.23 -17.20 4.24
CA SER A 81 15.94 -16.32 3.10
C SER A 81 17.13 -16.03 2.20
N GLN A 82 18.36 -16.23 2.69
CA GLN A 82 19.59 -15.89 1.95
C GLN A 82 20.16 -17.08 1.18
N ILE A 83 19.44 -18.21 1.16
CA ILE A 83 19.93 -19.47 0.62
C ILE A 83 19.00 -19.96 -0.50
N GLY A 84 19.61 -20.36 -1.61
CA GLY A 84 18.94 -21.00 -2.74
C GLY A 84 17.78 -20.19 -3.32
N TRP A 85 16.72 -20.89 -3.73
CA TRP A 85 15.55 -20.31 -4.41
C TRP A 85 14.80 -19.27 -3.56
N LYS A 86 14.93 -19.30 -2.23
CA LYS A 86 14.30 -18.30 -1.35
C LYS A 86 14.96 -16.94 -1.56
N LYS A 87 16.29 -16.88 -1.69
CA LYS A 87 16.98 -15.62 -1.99
C LYS A 87 16.51 -15.02 -3.32
N ASP A 88 16.37 -15.86 -4.33
CA ASP A 88 15.96 -15.42 -5.66
C ASP A 88 14.49 -15.00 -5.67
N LEU A 89 13.63 -15.74 -4.95
CA LEU A 89 12.22 -15.36 -4.77
C LEU A 89 12.08 -14.03 -4.01
N ALA A 90 12.93 -13.77 -3.01
CA ALA A 90 12.92 -12.53 -2.25
C ALA A 90 13.27 -11.34 -3.14
N ARG A 91 14.33 -11.49 -3.95
CA ARG A 91 14.73 -10.51 -4.95
C ARG A 91 13.65 -10.28 -6.00
N PHE A 92 13.08 -11.38 -6.52
CA PHE A 92 11.95 -11.34 -7.45
C PHE A 92 10.77 -10.56 -6.86
N GLY A 93 10.42 -10.82 -5.59
CA GLY A 93 9.39 -10.06 -4.89
C GLY A 93 9.70 -8.55 -4.87
N VAL A 94 10.84 -8.15 -4.34
CA VAL A 94 11.19 -6.71 -4.28
C VAL A 94 11.13 -6.04 -5.64
N MET A 95 11.61 -6.70 -6.70
CA MET A 95 11.47 -6.20 -8.08
C MET A 95 10.02 -6.17 -8.55
N PHE A 96 9.22 -7.19 -8.25
CA PHE A 96 7.82 -7.27 -8.62
C PHE A 96 7.02 -6.10 -8.06
N PHE A 97 7.20 -5.80 -6.78
CA PHE A 97 6.50 -4.68 -6.17
C PHE A 97 7.05 -3.34 -6.63
N GLY A 98 8.37 -3.22 -6.78
CA GLY A 98 8.98 -2.03 -7.39
C GLY A 98 8.40 -1.74 -8.78
N THR A 99 8.33 -2.76 -9.65
CA THR A 99 7.73 -2.66 -10.99
C THR A 99 6.24 -2.35 -10.91
N TYR A 100 5.47 -3.01 -10.04
CA TYR A 100 4.05 -2.71 -9.85
C TYR A 100 3.82 -1.24 -9.46
N LEU A 101 4.59 -0.71 -8.51
CA LEU A 101 4.51 0.70 -8.10
C LEU A 101 4.77 1.66 -9.27
N PHE A 102 5.59 1.24 -10.25
CA PHE A 102 5.80 2.00 -11.48
C PHE A 102 4.67 1.87 -12.50
N CYS A 103 3.95 0.74 -12.53
CA CYS A 103 2.94 0.43 -13.56
C CYS A 103 1.52 0.91 -13.23
N GLU A 104 1.27 1.36 -12.00
CA GLU A 104 -0.08 1.61 -11.49
C GLU A 104 -0.76 2.89 -12.02
N CYS A 105 -0.22 3.61 -13.01
CA CYS A 105 -0.88 4.80 -13.56
C CYS A 105 -1.24 4.65 -15.03
N LYS A 106 -2.42 4.06 -15.29
CA LYS A 106 -3.00 4.10 -16.64
C LYS A 106 -3.66 5.44 -16.94
N PRO A 107 -3.43 6.02 -18.14
CA PRO A 107 -4.18 7.17 -18.62
C PRO A 107 -5.60 6.76 -19.06
N ASN A 108 -6.66 7.43 -18.59
CA ASN A 108 -7.89 7.45 -19.40
C ASN A 108 -7.69 8.35 -20.61
N LYS A 109 -8.28 7.87 -21.70
CA LYS A 109 -8.56 8.64 -22.90
C LYS A 109 -9.35 9.88 -22.51
N LEU A 110 -8.75 11.03 -22.74
CA LEU A 110 -9.49 12.27 -22.87
C LEU A 110 -10.54 12.02 -23.97
N HIS A 111 -11.79 12.36 -23.69
CA HIS A 111 -12.82 12.51 -24.70
C HIS A 111 -12.47 13.73 -25.58
N THR A 112 -11.43 13.61 -26.40
CA THR A 112 -11.23 14.51 -27.53
C THR A 112 -11.96 13.90 -28.69
N SER A 113 -13.16 14.42 -28.92
CA SER A 113 -13.86 14.29 -30.20
C SER A 113 -12.91 14.70 -31.32
N ASN A 114 -12.66 13.77 -32.24
CA ASN A 114 -12.02 13.94 -33.54
C ASN A 114 -10.60 14.53 -33.50
N GLU A 115 -9.57 13.69 -33.52
CA GLU A 115 -8.40 13.81 -34.42
C GLU A 115 -7.40 12.68 -34.17
N ASP A 116 -6.47 12.57 -35.10
CA ASP A 116 -5.86 11.35 -35.64
C ASP A 116 -5.16 10.36 -34.70
N ILE A 117 -5.31 9.11 -35.15
CA ILE A 117 -4.46 7.96 -34.87
C ILE A 117 -3.08 8.26 -35.47
N THR A 118 -2.08 8.58 -34.64
CA THR A 118 -0.67 8.15 -34.78
C THR A 118 0.21 8.86 -33.75
N ASN A 119 0.68 8.12 -32.75
CA ASN A 119 2.06 8.15 -32.20
C ASN A 119 2.08 7.37 -30.87
N ASP A 120 2.56 6.13 -30.96
CA ASP A 120 2.53 5.08 -29.94
C ASP A 120 3.77 5.07 -29.01
N ASP A 121 4.42 6.22 -28.78
CA ASP A 121 5.72 6.27 -28.06
C ASP A 121 5.66 6.90 -26.65
N SER A 122 4.51 6.87 -26.00
CA SER A 122 4.35 7.37 -24.61
C SER A 122 4.42 6.28 -23.54
N LEU A 123 5.31 5.28 -23.71
CA LEU A 123 5.34 4.10 -22.85
C LEU A 123 6.11 4.28 -21.52
N ILE A 124 6.90 5.35 -21.28
CA ILE A 124 7.78 5.36 -20.08
C ILE A 124 7.83 6.71 -19.32
N THR A 125 7.08 7.74 -19.71
CA THR A 125 7.18 9.05 -19.02
C THR A 125 6.16 9.20 -17.88
N ALA A 126 6.52 8.63 -16.73
CA ALA A 126 6.18 9.06 -15.37
C ALA A 126 4.69 9.22 -15.01
N ASP A 127 4.04 8.07 -14.91
CA ASP A 127 2.81 7.72 -14.20
C ASP A 127 2.41 8.60 -12.99
N LEU A 128 3.29 8.87 -12.02
CA LEU A 128 2.99 9.78 -10.91
C LEU A 128 2.63 11.19 -11.45
N ALA A 129 3.44 11.73 -12.37
CA ALA A 129 3.20 13.04 -12.98
C ALA A 129 1.90 13.08 -13.81
N ILE A 130 1.50 11.97 -14.45
CA ILE A 130 0.22 11.87 -15.18
C ILE A 130 -0.96 11.81 -14.20
N GLY A 131 -0.85 11.03 -13.11
CA GLY A 131 -1.83 10.99 -12.03
C GLY A 131 -2.03 12.34 -11.36
N TYR A 132 -0.95 13.11 -11.16
CA TYR A 132 -0.97 14.49 -10.66
C TYR A 132 -1.77 15.43 -11.54
N VAL A 133 -1.51 15.36 -12.85
CA VAL A 133 -2.11 16.27 -13.83
C VAL A 133 -3.57 15.90 -14.12
N LYS A 134 -3.90 14.60 -14.18
CA LYS A 134 -5.22 14.13 -14.63
C LYS A 134 -6.21 13.80 -13.50
N TYR A 135 -5.74 13.38 -12.33
CA TYR A 135 -6.61 12.96 -11.22
C TYR A 135 -6.19 13.52 -9.85
N PRO A 136 -5.89 14.84 -9.76
CA PRO A 136 -5.46 15.44 -8.48
C PRO A 136 -6.50 15.26 -7.36
N SER A 137 -7.78 15.06 -7.72
CA SER A 137 -8.87 14.88 -6.77
C SER A 137 -9.04 13.45 -6.22
N GLN A 138 -8.42 12.44 -6.85
CA GLN A 138 -8.57 11.03 -6.44
C GLN A 138 -7.34 10.49 -5.71
N VAL A 139 -6.16 11.05 -5.97
CA VAL A 139 -4.93 10.64 -5.29
C VAL A 139 -4.71 11.52 -4.06
N GLY A 140 -5.07 11.03 -2.89
CA GLY A 140 -4.74 11.70 -1.63
C GLY A 140 -3.23 11.89 -1.50
N LEU A 141 -2.77 13.09 -1.13
CA LEU A 141 -1.34 13.43 -1.00
C LEU A 141 -0.60 12.43 -0.09
N LEU A 142 -1.20 12.10 1.05
CA LEU A 142 -0.56 11.24 2.06
C LEU A 142 -0.63 9.76 1.68
N THR A 143 -1.81 9.29 1.25
CA THR A 143 -2.06 7.87 0.98
C THR A 143 -1.58 7.41 -0.39
N GLY A 144 -1.44 8.33 -1.35
CA GLY A 144 -0.89 8.07 -2.66
C GLY A 144 0.59 8.47 -2.72
N TRP A 145 0.87 9.76 -2.85
CA TRP A 145 2.21 10.26 -3.21
C TRP A 145 3.30 9.87 -2.23
N ILE A 146 3.13 10.25 -0.97
CA ILE A 146 4.14 10.01 0.07
C ILE A 146 4.35 8.50 0.23
N HIS A 147 3.27 7.73 0.27
CA HIS A 147 3.32 6.28 0.37
C HIS A 147 4.10 5.64 -0.79
N HIS A 148 3.73 5.90 -2.05
CA HIS A 148 4.39 5.31 -3.21
C HIS A 148 5.86 5.73 -3.34
N ILE A 149 6.20 7.00 -3.07
CA ILE A 149 7.61 7.48 -3.08
C ILE A 149 8.42 6.77 -1.99
N VAL A 150 7.88 6.65 -0.78
CA VAL A 150 8.55 5.97 0.34
C VAL A 150 8.74 4.49 0.01
N TYR A 151 7.73 3.81 -0.54
CA TYR A 151 7.86 2.41 -0.94
C TYR A 151 8.82 2.22 -2.09
N PHE A 152 8.85 3.13 -3.07
CA PHE A 152 9.82 3.08 -4.15
C PHE A 152 11.26 3.22 -3.63
N ALA A 153 11.51 4.21 -2.77
CA ALA A 153 12.80 4.38 -2.10
C ALA A 153 13.18 3.16 -1.25
N LEU A 154 12.19 2.57 -0.56
CA LEU A 154 12.38 1.33 0.22
C LEU A 154 12.75 0.16 -0.69
N MET A 155 12.10 -0.02 -1.84
CA MET A 155 12.42 -1.11 -2.77
C MET A 155 13.83 -0.93 -3.32
N TYR A 156 14.20 0.29 -3.74
CA TYR A 156 15.57 0.60 -4.15
C TYR A 156 16.59 0.28 -3.06
N TYR A 157 16.30 0.68 -1.81
CA TYR A 157 17.15 0.37 -0.67
C TYR A 157 17.31 -1.14 -0.44
N LEU A 158 16.22 -1.91 -0.50
CA LEU A 158 16.23 -3.36 -0.28
C LEU A 158 16.92 -4.14 -1.40
N LEU A 159 16.88 -3.66 -2.64
CA LEU A 159 17.65 -4.25 -3.75
C LEU A 159 19.15 -4.11 -3.52
N ASN A 160 19.59 -2.99 -2.96
CA ASN A 160 20.98 -2.75 -2.58
C ASN A 160 21.36 -3.46 -1.26
N ASN A 161 20.39 -3.84 -0.44
CA ASN A 161 20.58 -4.50 0.85
C ASN A 161 19.78 -5.81 0.93
N PRO A 162 20.12 -6.84 0.12
CA PRO A 162 19.32 -8.04 -0.06
C PRO A 162 19.08 -8.84 1.24
N ARG A 163 19.98 -8.68 2.22
CA ARG A 163 19.85 -9.28 3.56
C ARG A 163 18.58 -8.84 4.29
N GLN A 164 18.04 -7.67 3.97
CA GLN A 164 16.87 -7.09 4.64
C GLN A 164 15.54 -7.35 3.89
N THR A 165 15.60 -7.92 2.69
CA THR A 165 14.42 -8.24 1.87
C THR A 165 13.36 -9.12 2.55
N PRO A 166 13.67 -10.04 3.48
CA PRO A 166 12.63 -10.84 4.13
C PRO A 166 11.66 -10.00 4.96
N ALA A 167 12.10 -8.83 5.42
CA ALA A 167 11.28 -7.93 6.21
C ALA A 167 10.05 -7.46 5.42
N ILE A 168 10.24 -7.01 4.18
CA ILE A 168 9.10 -6.56 3.35
C ILE A 168 8.21 -7.73 2.92
N LEU A 169 8.77 -8.92 2.72
CA LEU A 169 8.01 -10.10 2.31
C LEU A 169 7.06 -10.56 3.42
N LEU A 170 7.42 -10.41 4.71
CA LEU A 170 6.44 -10.62 5.78
C LEU A 170 5.27 -9.62 5.69
N GLY A 171 5.58 -8.35 5.42
CA GLY A 171 4.57 -7.30 5.26
C GLY A 171 3.61 -7.57 4.10
N TRP A 172 4.06 -8.24 3.04
CA TRP A 172 3.22 -8.59 1.90
C TRP A 172 2.12 -9.60 2.20
N PHE A 173 2.30 -10.43 3.22
CA PHE A 173 1.22 -11.32 3.67
C PHE A 173 0.02 -10.51 4.22
N GLU A 174 0.28 -9.29 4.68
CA GLU A 174 -0.73 -8.36 5.16
C GLU A 174 -1.53 -7.68 4.04
N GLU A 175 -1.25 -8.00 2.77
CA GLU A 175 -2.05 -7.60 1.62
C GLU A 175 -3.27 -8.50 1.38
N LEU A 176 -3.41 -9.61 2.12
CA LEU A 176 -4.59 -10.47 2.03
C LEU A 176 -5.94 -9.75 2.30
N PRO A 177 -6.07 -8.82 3.25
CA PRO A 177 -7.29 -8.01 3.41
C PRO A 177 -7.56 -7.10 2.20
N THR A 178 -6.52 -6.58 1.54
CA THR A 178 -6.66 -5.79 0.29
C THR A 178 -7.17 -6.67 -0.84
N PHE A 179 -6.62 -7.88 -0.96
CA PHE A 179 -7.10 -8.88 -1.90
C PHE A 179 -8.58 -9.20 -1.68
N ASP A 180 -8.98 -9.46 -0.43
CA ASP A 180 -10.38 -9.72 -0.06
C ASP A 180 -11.30 -8.54 -0.41
N LEU A 181 -10.86 -7.32 -0.12
CA LEU A 181 -11.58 -6.09 -0.47
C LEU A 181 -11.73 -5.93 -1.98
N ALA A 182 -10.66 -6.15 -2.75
CA ALA A 182 -10.67 -6.01 -4.19
C ALA A 182 -11.60 -7.05 -4.85
N ILE A 183 -11.53 -8.32 -4.42
CA ILE A 183 -12.45 -9.38 -4.85
C ILE A 183 -13.90 -9.03 -4.50
N SER A 184 -14.15 -8.56 -3.29
CA SER A 184 -15.50 -8.21 -2.82
C SER A 184 -16.13 -7.05 -3.61
N ASN A 185 -15.32 -6.13 -4.14
CA ASN A 185 -15.81 -5.07 -5.01
C ASN A 185 -15.97 -5.54 -6.47
N LEU A 186 -15.19 -6.54 -6.90
CA LEU A 186 -15.32 -7.12 -8.23
C LEU A 186 -16.57 -8.00 -8.34
N PHE A 187 -16.88 -8.72 -7.27
CA PHE A 187 -17.98 -9.67 -7.17
C PHE A 187 -18.86 -9.34 -5.95
N PRO A 188 -19.88 -8.48 -6.10
CA PRO A 188 -20.69 -8.05 -4.95
C PRO A 188 -21.34 -9.20 -4.17
N HIS A 189 -21.62 -10.33 -4.82
CA HIS A 189 -22.20 -11.52 -4.18
C HIS A 189 -21.26 -12.18 -3.14
N VAL A 190 -19.94 -11.99 -3.22
CA VAL A 190 -18.99 -12.51 -2.21
C VAL A 190 -18.65 -11.49 -1.12
N ARG A 191 -19.23 -10.29 -1.18
CA ARG A 191 -18.88 -9.19 -0.28
C ARG A 191 -19.31 -9.48 1.16
N ASN A 192 -18.35 -9.44 2.07
CA ASN A 192 -18.60 -9.53 3.50
C ASN A 192 -17.73 -8.53 4.26
N ASP A 193 -18.33 -7.41 4.68
CA ASP A 193 -17.63 -6.34 5.41
C ASP A 193 -17.01 -6.85 6.73
N LEU A 194 -17.62 -7.81 7.42
CA LEU A 194 -17.09 -8.37 8.66
C LEU A 194 -15.85 -9.23 8.41
N ARG A 195 -15.86 -10.06 7.35
CA ARG A 195 -14.70 -10.86 6.92
C ARG A 195 -13.49 -9.95 6.69
N PHE A 196 -13.67 -8.88 5.91
CA PHE A 196 -12.63 -7.89 5.65
C PHE A 196 -12.12 -7.22 6.94
N LEU A 197 -13.01 -6.79 7.84
CA LEU A 197 -12.60 -6.16 9.11
C LEU A 197 -11.79 -7.11 9.99
N VAL A 198 -12.21 -8.38 10.10
CA VAL A 198 -11.53 -9.39 10.92
C VAL A 198 -10.16 -9.74 10.33
N THR A 199 -10.07 -9.98 9.01
CA THR A 199 -8.78 -10.27 8.36
C THR A 199 -7.84 -9.07 8.45
N PHE A 200 -8.34 -7.84 8.26
CA PHE A 200 -7.57 -6.62 8.45
C PHE A 200 -7.02 -6.51 9.87
N PHE A 201 -7.86 -6.70 10.89
CA PHE A 201 -7.43 -6.63 12.29
C PHE A 201 -6.35 -7.67 12.61
N ILE A 202 -6.56 -8.92 12.24
CA ILE A 202 -5.62 -10.01 12.54
C ILE A 202 -4.28 -9.78 11.85
N LEU A 203 -4.29 -9.46 10.55
CA LEU A 203 -3.04 -9.38 9.78
C LEU A 203 -2.34 -8.03 9.91
N ARG A 204 -3.06 -6.92 9.73
CA ARG A 204 -2.45 -5.58 9.68
C ARG A 204 -2.24 -4.93 11.04
N LEU A 205 -2.94 -5.39 12.08
CA LEU A 205 -2.72 -4.89 13.45
C LEU A 205 -2.00 -5.93 14.29
N VAL A 206 -2.61 -7.09 14.53
CA VAL A 206 -2.06 -8.07 15.49
C VAL A 206 -0.75 -8.69 15.00
N PHE A 207 -0.75 -9.26 13.79
CA PHE A 207 0.44 -9.87 13.20
C PHE A 207 1.53 -8.82 12.95
N HIS A 208 1.19 -7.66 12.37
CA HIS A 208 2.14 -6.58 12.17
C HIS A 208 2.78 -6.10 13.49
N THR A 209 2.01 -5.91 14.56
CA THR A 209 2.56 -5.53 15.88
C THR A 209 3.54 -6.59 16.40
N ARG A 210 3.23 -7.88 16.22
CA ARG A 210 4.15 -8.96 16.60
C ARG A 210 5.47 -8.88 15.82
N VAL A 211 5.39 -8.77 14.50
CA VAL A 211 6.56 -8.63 13.62
C VAL A 211 7.40 -7.41 14.02
N LEU A 212 6.73 -6.29 14.30
CA LEU A 212 7.37 -5.04 14.72
C LEU A 212 8.11 -5.20 16.05
N VAL A 213 7.48 -5.79 17.07
CA VAL A 213 8.14 -6.10 18.35
C VAL A 213 9.38 -6.96 18.12
N ASP A 214 9.27 -8.02 17.32
CA ASP A 214 10.40 -8.90 17.01
C ASP A 214 11.54 -8.13 16.32
N TRP A 215 11.24 -7.20 15.42
CA TRP A 215 12.26 -6.41 14.71
C TRP A 215 12.96 -5.37 15.57
N PHE A 216 12.31 -4.90 16.64
CA PHE A 216 12.94 -3.98 17.59
C PHE A 216 13.85 -4.70 18.60
N LEU A 217 13.75 -6.03 18.73
CA LEU A 217 14.66 -6.80 19.58
C LEU A 217 16.11 -6.66 19.09
N PRO A 218 17.09 -6.44 19.99
CA PRO A 218 18.50 -6.29 19.62
C PRO A 218 19.07 -7.47 18.81
N SER A 219 18.62 -8.69 19.09
CA SER A 219 19.02 -9.91 18.37
C SER A 219 18.60 -9.86 16.90
N SER A 220 17.34 -9.53 16.63
CA SER A 220 16.80 -9.38 15.27
C SER A 220 17.48 -8.23 14.52
N ARG A 221 17.76 -7.13 15.23
CA ARG A 221 18.46 -5.99 14.64
C ARG A 221 19.88 -6.33 14.22
N ALA A 222 20.60 -7.14 15.00
CA ALA A 222 21.92 -7.64 14.59
C ALA A 222 21.84 -8.40 13.26
N MET A 223 20.75 -9.16 13.03
CA MET A 223 20.52 -9.87 11.78
C MET A 223 20.24 -8.96 10.58
N MET A 224 19.68 -7.77 10.81
CA MET A 224 19.49 -6.74 9.77
C MET A 224 20.71 -5.82 9.59
N GLY A 225 21.84 -6.12 10.23
CA GLY A 225 23.02 -5.24 10.20
C GLY A 225 22.81 -3.92 10.92
N TYR A 226 21.95 -3.91 11.95
CA TYR A 226 21.56 -2.75 12.75
C TYR A 226 20.87 -1.62 11.97
N ALA A 227 20.52 -1.84 10.70
CA ALA A 227 19.76 -0.89 9.91
C ALA A 227 18.38 -0.63 10.51
N TYR A 228 17.99 0.64 10.59
CA TYR A 228 16.68 1.06 11.09
C TYR A 228 15.64 1.22 9.97
N VAL A 229 16.06 1.22 8.71
CA VAL A 229 15.18 1.56 7.57
C VAL A 229 13.94 0.66 7.50
N PRO A 230 14.03 -0.69 7.57
CA PRO A 230 12.85 -1.54 7.55
C PRO A 230 11.95 -1.35 8.79
N CYS A 231 12.55 -1.12 9.97
CA CYS A 231 11.80 -0.89 11.20
C CYS A 231 11.01 0.42 11.15
N ILE A 232 11.62 1.50 10.67
CA ILE A 232 10.96 2.80 10.50
C ILE A 232 9.82 2.67 9.49
N ALA A 233 10.07 2.01 8.36
CA ALA A 233 9.04 1.77 7.35
C ALA A 233 7.86 0.95 7.91
N ALA A 234 8.12 -0.09 8.71
CA ALA A 234 7.07 -0.86 9.37
C ALA A 234 6.28 -0.03 10.40
N VAL A 235 6.94 0.80 11.22
CA VAL A 235 6.22 1.69 12.15
C VAL A 235 5.29 2.63 11.39
N LEU A 236 5.76 3.24 10.30
CA LEU A 236 4.94 4.14 9.48
C LEU A 236 3.77 3.39 8.84
N ALA A 237 4.00 2.18 8.32
CA ALA A 237 2.95 1.32 7.77
C ALA A 237 1.92 0.92 8.84
N TRP A 238 2.36 0.57 10.05
CA TRP A 238 1.48 0.23 11.16
C TRP A 238 0.57 1.39 11.56
N ILE A 239 1.11 2.61 11.67
CA ILE A 239 0.31 3.82 11.96
C ILE A 239 -0.76 4.01 10.88
N LEU A 240 -0.37 3.88 9.61
CA LEU A 240 -1.30 3.97 8.49
C LEU A 240 -2.40 2.90 8.59
N HIS A 241 -2.04 1.65 8.90
CA HIS A 241 -2.99 0.56 9.09
C HIS A 241 -3.97 0.82 10.23
N ALA A 242 -3.51 1.35 11.36
CA ALA A 242 -4.38 1.71 12.48
C ALA A 242 -5.40 2.80 12.09
N LEU A 243 -4.97 3.83 11.35
CA LEU A 243 -5.85 4.90 10.85
C LEU A 243 -6.89 4.37 9.85
N TRP A 244 -6.48 3.45 8.96
CA TRP A 244 -7.38 2.80 8.01
C TRP A 244 -8.38 1.88 8.69
N PHE A 245 -7.95 1.10 9.68
CA PHE A 245 -8.83 0.24 10.46
C PHE A 245 -9.88 1.05 11.21
N HIS A 246 -9.48 2.14 11.87
CA HIS A 246 -10.41 3.04 12.54
C HIS A 246 -11.47 3.58 11.56
N SER A 247 -11.06 3.98 10.36
CA SER A 247 -11.96 4.48 9.31
C SER A 247 -12.91 3.39 8.81
N ALA A 248 -12.41 2.16 8.63
CA ALA A 248 -13.20 1.00 8.21
C ALA A 248 -14.26 0.62 9.26
N VAL A 249 -13.89 0.57 10.54
CA VAL A 249 -14.81 0.29 11.66
C VAL A 249 -15.88 1.37 11.75
N LYS A 250 -15.50 2.65 11.69
CA LYS A 250 -16.46 3.77 11.69
C LYS A 250 -17.45 3.67 10.53
N GLY A 251 -16.97 3.34 9.33
CA GLY A 251 -17.80 3.11 8.15
C GLY A 251 -18.78 1.94 8.33
N TYR A 252 -18.30 0.81 8.84
CA TYR A 252 -19.11 -0.37 9.13
C TYR A 252 -20.21 -0.09 10.15
N LEU A 253 -19.88 0.56 11.28
CA LEU A 253 -20.84 0.92 12.31
C LEU A 253 -21.90 1.90 11.80
N LYS A 254 -21.51 2.88 10.96
CA LYS A 254 -22.45 3.81 10.32
C LYS A 254 -23.47 3.06 9.45
N ARG A 255 -23.02 2.14 8.59
CA ARG A 255 -23.90 1.34 7.73
C ARG A 255 -24.87 0.47 8.54
N ARG A 256 -24.38 -0.18 9.62
CA ARG A 256 -25.25 -0.98 10.51
C ARG A 256 -26.33 -0.14 11.19
N ARG A 257 -25.98 1.06 11.66
CA ARG A 257 -26.97 1.98 12.27
C ARG A 257 -28.03 2.41 11.26
N SER A 258 -27.64 2.75 10.03
CA SER A 258 -28.58 3.12 8.97
C SER A 258 -29.54 1.97 8.63
N ALA A 259 -29.02 0.74 8.49
CA ALA A 259 -29.85 -0.44 8.22
C ALA A 259 -30.88 -0.68 9.35
N SER A 260 -30.46 -0.57 10.61
CA SER A 260 -31.36 -0.76 11.76
C SER A 260 -32.49 0.28 11.84
N ARG A 261 -32.25 1.51 11.36
CA ARG A 261 -33.27 2.57 11.32
C ARG A 261 -34.34 2.27 10.28
N ILE A 262 -33.94 1.80 9.09
CA ILE A 262 -34.87 1.46 8.00
C ILE A 262 -35.81 0.34 8.43
N THR A 263 -35.28 -0.74 9.04
CA THR A 263 -36.11 -1.85 9.54
C THR A 263 -37.12 -1.39 10.59
N ARG A 264 -36.73 -0.45 11.48
CA ARG A 264 -37.61 0.05 12.53
C ARG A 264 -38.73 0.94 12.00
N SER A 265 -38.47 1.77 10.98
CA SER A 265 -39.52 2.56 10.33
C SER A 265 -40.56 1.69 9.61
N THR A 266 -40.15 0.58 9.01
CA THR A 266 -41.07 -0.31 8.28
C THR A 266 -41.93 -1.18 9.21
N THR A 267 -41.49 -1.44 10.43
CA THR A 267 -42.19 -2.35 11.37
C THR A 267 -43.14 -1.62 12.32
N THR A 268 -43.28 -0.29 12.22
CA THR A 268 -44.36 0.41 12.96
C THR A 268 -45.64 0.21 12.16
N PRO A 269 -46.61 -0.60 12.62
CA PRO A 269 -47.88 -0.72 11.94
C PRO A 269 -48.52 0.66 12.00
N SER A 270 -48.86 1.21 10.84
CA SER A 270 -49.85 2.26 10.75
C SER A 270 -51.11 1.70 11.41
N SER A 271 -51.29 1.98 12.70
CA SER A 271 -52.56 1.77 13.38
C SER A 271 -53.54 2.67 12.67
N MET A 272 -54.40 2.05 11.87
CA MET A 272 -55.58 2.65 11.29
C MET A 272 -56.28 3.52 12.32
N ASP A 273 -56.24 4.83 12.10
CA ASP A 273 -57.42 5.65 12.33
C ASP A 273 -58.37 5.32 11.18
N GLN A 274 -59.34 4.48 11.49
CA GLN A 274 -60.28 3.87 10.57
C GLN A 274 -61.44 4.87 10.35
N LYS A 275 -61.55 5.45 9.17
CA LYS A 275 -62.84 5.97 8.70
C LYS A 275 -63.01 5.86 7.18
N THR A 276 -63.86 4.89 6.79
CA THR A 276 -64.78 4.84 5.62
C THR A 276 -64.19 5.09 4.24
N GLU A 277 -64.01 4.06 3.41
CA GLU A 277 -64.98 3.37 2.52
C GLU A 277 -64.72 3.79 1.08
N ASP A 278 -64.18 2.87 0.27
CA ASP A 278 -64.79 2.41 -0.98
C ASP A 278 -63.95 1.27 -1.59
N PRO A 279 -64.58 0.15 -2.03
CA PRO A 279 -63.90 -0.93 -2.74
C PRO A 279 -64.07 -0.74 -4.24
N ILE A 280 -63.01 -0.97 -5.04
CA ILE A 280 -63.09 -1.52 -6.41
C ILE A 280 -61.67 -1.64 -7.00
N VAL A 281 -61.27 -2.92 -7.15
CA VAL A 281 -60.59 -3.50 -8.33
C VAL A 281 -59.06 -3.48 -8.43
N ASP A 282 -58.56 -4.72 -8.42
CA ASP A 282 -57.42 -5.30 -9.15
C ASP A 282 -56.09 -4.57 -9.21
N ALA A 283 -55.14 -5.13 -8.44
CA ALA A 283 -53.81 -5.45 -8.97
C ALA A 283 -53.11 -6.53 -8.10
N VAL A 284 -53.75 -7.68 -7.90
CA VAL A 284 -53.06 -8.90 -7.44
C VAL A 284 -52.52 -9.61 -8.68
N SER A 285 -51.32 -9.25 -9.14
CA SER A 285 -50.53 -10.07 -10.07
C SER A 285 -49.12 -9.51 -10.28
N LYS A 286 -48.30 -9.39 -9.24
CA LYS A 286 -46.83 -9.52 -9.35
C LYS A 286 -46.27 -10.10 -8.06
N VAL A 287 -46.40 -11.42 -7.91
CA VAL A 287 -45.58 -12.21 -7.00
C VAL A 287 -44.19 -12.25 -7.62
N ASP A 288 -43.31 -11.40 -7.11
CA ASP A 288 -41.89 -11.35 -7.49
C ASP A 288 -41.14 -12.43 -6.73
N SER A 289 -40.67 -13.45 -7.45
CA SER A 289 -39.94 -14.61 -6.92
C SER A 289 -38.46 -14.33 -6.63
N THR A 290 -38.07 -13.07 -6.42
CA THR A 290 -36.69 -12.66 -6.10
C THR A 290 -36.42 -12.52 -4.59
N ILE A 291 -37.35 -12.92 -3.73
CA ILE A 291 -37.14 -13.00 -2.26
C ILE A 291 -36.37 -14.29 -1.91
N ILE A 292 -35.20 -14.49 -2.51
CA ILE A 292 -34.16 -15.39 -2.01
C ILE A 292 -32.79 -14.72 -2.21
N ASP A 293 -32.61 -13.48 -1.72
CA ASP A 293 -31.28 -12.96 -1.29
C ASP A 293 -31.37 -11.63 -0.49
N SER A 294 -32.45 -11.41 0.27
CA SER A 294 -32.71 -10.10 0.90
C SER A 294 -32.07 -9.90 2.28
N THR A 295 -31.14 -10.76 2.69
CA THR A 295 -30.35 -10.54 3.91
C THR A 295 -29.17 -9.59 3.71
N LEU A 296 -28.87 -9.21 2.47
CA LEU A 296 -27.91 -8.14 2.19
C LEU A 296 -28.68 -6.84 2.01
N PRO A 297 -28.42 -5.79 2.83
CA PRO A 297 -29.00 -4.48 2.59
C PRO A 297 -28.61 -4.03 1.18
N PRO A 298 -29.51 -3.34 0.44
CA PRO A 298 -29.19 -2.81 -0.87
C PRO A 298 -27.89 -2.02 -0.75
N THR A 299 -26.85 -2.45 -1.47
CA THR A 299 -25.59 -1.72 -1.54
C THR A 299 -25.93 -0.35 -2.09
N PRO A 300 -25.78 0.73 -1.30
CA PRO A 300 -25.83 2.05 -1.88
C PRO A 300 -24.65 2.11 -2.83
N ASP A 301 -24.95 2.30 -4.12
CA ASP A 301 -24.01 3.01 -4.96
C ASP A 301 -23.51 4.22 -4.15
N ASP A 302 -22.19 4.36 -4.07
CA ASP A 302 -21.52 5.57 -3.58
C ASP A 302 -21.58 5.89 -2.07
N VAL A 303 -21.12 4.94 -1.24
CA VAL A 303 -20.34 5.35 -0.06
C VAL A 303 -18.98 4.67 -0.13
N HIS A 304 -18.08 5.34 -0.83
CA HIS A 304 -16.65 5.12 -0.81
C HIS A 304 -16.15 4.41 0.48
N LEU A 305 -15.35 3.35 0.33
CA LEU A 305 -14.15 3.26 1.18
C LEU A 305 -13.28 4.45 0.73
N VAL A 306 -13.65 5.64 1.19
CA VAL A 306 -12.76 6.79 1.19
C VAL A 306 -11.73 6.32 2.21
N THR A 307 -10.56 5.89 1.74
CA THR A 307 -9.33 6.17 2.50
C THR A 307 -9.51 7.60 2.99
N PRO A 308 -9.59 7.86 4.31
CA PRO A 308 -10.04 9.14 4.84
C PRO A 308 -9.45 10.24 3.98
N ARG A 309 -10.30 10.99 3.26
CA ARG A 309 -9.87 12.24 2.66
C ARG A 309 -9.28 12.99 3.83
N THR A 310 -7.96 13.07 3.92
CA THR A 310 -7.34 14.20 4.58
C THR A 310 -7.99 15.38 3.90
N SER A 311 -8.80 16.14 4.65
CA SER A 311 -9.18 17.46 4.20
C SER A 311 -7.89 18.13 3.76
N SER A 312 -7.79 18.51 2.50
CA SER A 312 -6.69 19.34 2.02
C SER A 312 -6.81 20.77 2.56
N GLU A 313 -7.61 20.99 3.61
CA GLU A 313 -7.38 22.05 4.56
C GLU A 313 -6.10 21.71 5.31
N THR A 314 -4.96 21.95 4.65
CA THR A 314 -3.75 22.37 5.36
C THR A 314 -4.18 23.48 6.31
N PRO A 315 -4.11 23.31 7.64
CA PRO A 315 -4.06 24.47 8.49
C PRO A 315 -2.84 25.26 8.03
N ASP A 316 -3.01 26.57 7.87
CA ASP A 316 -2.01 27.56 7.49
C ASP A 316 -0.89 27.69 8.56
N LEU A 317 -0.32 26.56 9.00
CA LEU A 317 0.76 26.48 9.97
C LEU A 317 2.09 26.99 9.39
N LEU A 318 2.21 27.08 8.06
CA LEU A 318 3.35 27.75 7.42
C LEU A 318 3.16 29.27 7.31
N ALA A 319 1.91 29.77 7.30
CA ALA A 319 1.65 31.21 7.37
C ALA A 319 1.93 31.78 8.77
N SER A 320 1.83 30.97 9.83
CA SER A 320 2.18 31.38 11.20
C SER A 320 3.67 31.32 11.54
N ILE A 321 4.53 30.78 10.66
CA ILE A 321 5.99 30.77 10.87
C ILE A 321 6.65 32.02 10.27
N SER A 322 5.96 32.73 9.38
CA SER A 322 6.46 33.94 8.72
C SER A 322 6.54 35.18 9.62
N THR A 323 6.15 35.09 10.90
CA THR A 323 6.19 36.22 11.86
C THR A 323 7.10 35.95 13.07
N LEU A 324 7.94 34.91 13.04
CA LEU A 324 8.98 34.75 14.05
C LEU A 324 10.09 35.78 13.82
N SER A 325 9.88 37.01 14.33
CA SER A 325 10.89 38.06 14.40
C SER A 325 12.06 37.54 15.25
N ILE A 326 13.15 37.18 14.59
CA ILE A 326 14.43 36.83 15.23
C ILE A 326 14.94 38.08 15.94
N PRO A 327 15.14 38.07 17.27
CA PRO A 327 15.82 39.17 17.95
C PRO A 327 17.25 39.27 17.43
N ALA A 328 17.65 40.47 17.02
CA ALA A 328 19.02 40.77 16.62
C ALA A 328 19.97 40.37 17.77
N LEU A 329 20.81 39.36 17.50
CA LEU A 329 21.95 39.02 18.36
C LEU A 329 22.96 40.16 18.24
N SER A 330 23.08 40.95 19.32
CA SER A 330 24.13 41.93 19.48
C SER A 330 25.49 41.23 19.61
N GLU A 331 26.41 41.58 18.72
CA GLU A 331 27.82 41.24 18.81
C GLU A 331 28.36 41.63 20.19
N THR A 332 28.74 40.63 20.99
CA THR A 332 29.57 40.85 22.17
C THR A 332 30.94 40.29 21.83
N SER A 333 31.82 41.19 21.36
CA SER A 333 33.25 40.94 21.28
C SER A 333 33.81 40.94 22.69
N GLU A 334 34.11 39.75 23.23
CA GLU A 334 34.97 39.63 24.40
C GLU A 334 36.24 38.87 24.04
N SER A 335 37.34 39.61 24.19
CA SER A 335 38.70 39.17 24.13
C SER A 335 39.01 38.27 25.32
N LEU A 336 39.61 37.10 25.08
CA LEU A 336 40.45 36.50 26.11
C LEU A 336 41.66 35.78 25.54
N SER A 337 42.74 36.04 26.24
CA SER A 337 44.13 35.83 25.93
C SER A 337 44.62 34.44 26.37
N ARG A 338 45.61 33.94 25.61
CA ARG A 338 46.87 33.37 26.12
C ARG A 338 46.80 32.10 27.00
N THR A 339 47.37 31.01 26.47
CA THR A 339 48.48 30.17 27.00
C THR A 339 48.48 28.88 26.16
N GLY A 340 49.55 28.44 25.50
CA GLY A 340 50.89 28.16 26.02
C GLY A 340 51.03 26.65 26.27
N GLY A 341 51.44 25.86 25.27
CA GLY A 341 51.55 24.40 25.39
C GLY A 341 52.54 23.79 24.39
N LYS A 342 53.73 23.47 24.90
CA LYS A 342 54.93 22.93 24.24
C LYS A 342 54.70 21.72 23.31
N SER A 343 55.33 21.80 22.14
CA SER A 343 55.70 20.69 21.27
C SER A 343 57.06 20.12 21.70
N THR A 344 57.10 18.83 22.04
CA THR A 344 58.30 17.99 21.99
C THR A 344 57.85 16.52 21.98
N ARG A 345 58.21 15.78 20.93
CA ARG A 345 58.68 14.38 21.02
C ARG A 345 59.12 13.88 19.64
N ASP A 346 60.42 13.98 19.43
CA ASP A 346 61.19 13.03 18.64
C ASP A 346 61.25 11.68 19.40
N ALA A 347 61.21 10.57 18.68
CA ALA A 347 62.25 9.51 18.70
C ALA A 347 61.73 8.16 18.12
N SER A 348 62.60 7.55 17.30
CA SER A 348 62.73 6.12 16.94
C SER A 348 61.60 5.51 16.08
N LEU A 349 61.85 4.83 14.95
CA LEU A 349 62.98 4.04 14.42
C LEU A 349 63.01 4.12 12.89
#